data_AF-A0A9Q1H2X6-F1
#
_entry.id   AF-A0A9Q1H2X6-F1
#
_cell.length_a   1.000
_cell.length_b   1.000
_cell.length_c   1.000
_cell.angle_alpha   90.00
_cell.angle_beta   90.00
_cell.angle_gamma   90.00
#
_symmetry.space_group_name_H-M   'P 1'
#
loop_
_entity.id
_entity.type
_entity.pdbx_description
1 polymer ?
#
loop_
_entity_poly.entity_id
_entity_poly.type
_entity_poly.pdbx_seq_one_letter_code
_entity_poly.pdbx_strand_id
1 'polypeptide(L)'
;MKRGLLYNRWMGSIAASNLSNKNVVISTVSDATLQETGIHWNEFIKRVLELPFSGSLVKIEGIWIDPAHNYLLYEYMICETLRAKITDVQPTGASRKSDTLTASKVKHFFLDIIQGIELLHSYGFLHPGLSTKKILITKHGVCKLYDFCLSYDASKIVALKKPQTMSSLNDFAPEALFRNEYTQKSDVWSLAVVLWEVLSAGM
;
A
#
# COMPACT_ATOMS: atom_id res chain seq x y z
N MET A 1 -1.98 0.49 18.43
CA MET A 1 -1.92 1.56 17.40
C MET A 1 -0.51 1.59 16.82
N LYS A 2 -0.34 1.42 15.51
CA LYS A 2 0.95 1.60 14.84
C LYS A 2 1.03 3.04 14.34
N ARG A 3 1.93 3.82 14.93
CA ARG A 3 2.22 5.18 14.47
C ARG A 3 3.13 5.10 13.25
N GLY A 4 2.69 5.67 12.14
CA GLY A 4 3.48 5.79 10.93
C GLY A 4 3.89 7.23 10.70
N LEU A 5 4.80 7.44 9.74
CA LEU A 5 5.22 8.77 9.32
C LEU A 5 4.02 9.61 8.88
N LEU A 6 3.27 9.11 7.89
CA LEU A 6 2.14 9.82 7.27
C LEU A 6 0.81 9.51 7.95
N TYR A 7 0.60 8.25 8.29
CA TYR A 7 -0.68 7.74 8.76
C TYR A 7 -0.52 6.92 10.03
N ASN A 8 -1.44 7.13 10.95
CA ASN A 8 -1.65 6.26 12.11
C ASN A 8 -2.66 5.17 11.73
N ARG A 9 -2.36 3.91 12.08
CA ARG A 9 -3.25 2.78 11.81
C ARG A 9 -3.48 1.89 13.04
N TRP A 10 -4.70 1.41 13.22
CA TRP A 10 -5.04 0.43 14.25
C TRP A 10 -6.23 -0.43 13.83
N MET A 11 -6.41 -1.57 14.50
CA MET A 11 -7.59 -2.40 14.31
C MET A 11 -8.74 -1.87 15.17
N GLY A 12 -9.95 -1.96 14.63
CA GLY A 12 -11.18 -1.68 15.35
C GLY A 12 -12.31 -2.60 14.87
N SER A 13 -13.50 -2.37 15.39
CA SER A 13 -14.71 -3.09 15.02
C SER A 13 -15.87 -2.12 14.82
N ILE A 14 -16.67 -2.34 13.77
CA ILE A 14 -17.90 -1.60 13.51
C ILE A 14 -19.11 -2.51 13.58
N ALA A 15 -20.25 -1.98 14.02
CA ALA A 15 -21.52 -2.70 13.98
C ALA A 15 -21.99 -2.82 12.52
N ALA A 16 -22.12 -4.04 11.99
CA ALA A 16 -22.71 -4.26 10.68
C ALA A 16 -24.23 -4.42 10.80
N SER A 17 -24.94 -4.22 9.68
CA SER A 17 -26.40 -4.27 9.60
C SER A 17 -27.04 -5.61 10.00
N ASN A 18 -26.23 -6.67 10.18
CA ASN A 18 -26.65 -8.03 10.47
C ASN A 18 -26.36 -8.47 11.92
N LEU A 19 -26.25 -7.54 12.90
CA LEU A 19 -25.95 -7.82 14.31
C LEU A 19 -24.59 -8.49 14.57
N SER A 20 -23.72 -8.57 13.56
CA SER A 20 -22.35 -9.03 13.72
C SER A 20 -21.37 -7.86 13.71
N ASN A 21 -20.39 -7.90 14.61
CA ASN A 21 -19.29 -6.94 14.58
C ASN A 21 -18.35 -7.28 13.42
N LYS A 22 -18.05 -6.29 12.59
CA LYS A 22 -17.10 -6.41 11.50
C LYS A 22 -15.77 -5.78 11.90
N ASN A 23 -14.69 -6.54 11.80
CA ASN A 23 -13.34 -6.03 12.03
C ASN A 23 -12.90 -5.13 10.87
N VAL A 24 -12.20 -4.06 11.20
CA VAL A 24 -11.73 -3.05 10.24
C VAL A 24 -10.32 -2.58 10.64
N VAL A 25 -9.60 -2.05 9.65
CA VAL A 25 -8.36 -1.30 9.89
C VAL A 25 -8.67 0.18 9.72
N ILE A 26 -8.51 0.94 10.80
CA ILE A 26 -8.78 2.37 10.84
C ILE A 26 -7.48 3.11 10.53
N SER A 27 -7.54 4.06 9.60
CA SER A 27 -6.43 4.95 9.27
C SER A 27 -6.83 6.41 9.41
N THR A 28 -5.93 7.21 9.98
CA THR A 28 -6.01 8.68 9.93
C THR A 28 -4.61 9.25 9.67
N VAL A 29 -4.55 10.45 9.15
CA VAL A 29 -3.31 11.21 8.99
C VAL A 29 -2.69 11.51 10.36
N SER A 30 -1.36 11.49 10.45
CA SER A 30 -0.66 11.82 11.70
C SER A 30 -0.72 13.32 11.98
N ASP A 31 -0.75 13.72 13.27
CA ASP A 31 -0.83 15.14 13.65
C ASP A 31 0.35 15.95 13.10
N ALA A 32 1.56 15.37 13.07
CA ALA A 32 2.73 15.96 12.44
C ALA A 32 2.50 16.21 10.94
N THR A 33 1.88 15.26 10.22
CA THR A 33 1.57 15.42 8.80
C THR A 33 0.50 16.49 8.58
N LEU A 34 -0.54 16.53 9.43
CA LEU A 34 -1.59 17.56 9.36
C LEU A 34 -1.03 18.98 9.52
N GLN A 35 -0.06 19.17 10.42
CA GLN A 35 0.46 20.49 10.75
C GLN A 35 1.53 20.99 9.76
N GLU A 36 2.31 20.09 9.15
CA GLU A 36 3.55 20.49 8.47
C GLU A 36 3.54 20.39 6.93
N THR A 37 2.61 19.64 6.32
CA THR A 37 2.91 19.05 5.00
C THR A 37 2.00 19.48 3.85
N GLY A 38 0.90 20.18 4.11
CA GLY A 38 -0.06 20.54 3.06
C GLY A 38 -0.53 19.33 2.25
N ILE A 39 -0.63 18.15 2.90
CA ILE A 39 -1.17 16.91 2.36
C ILE A 39 -2.69 16.97 2.44
N HIS A 40 -3.36 16.62 1.36
CA HIS A 40 -4.80 16.86 1.20
C HIS A 40 -5.61 15.65 1.65
N TRP A 41 -5.50 15.27 2.93
CA TRP A 41 -6.13 14.06 3.48
C TRP A 41 -7.66 14.03 3.28
N ASN A 42 -8.35 15.15 3.48
CA ASN A 42 -9.80 15.21 3.31
C ASN A 42 -10.20 15.00 1.85
N GLU A 43 -9.42 15.52 0.91
CA GLU A 43 -9.64 15.31 -0.51
C GLU A 43 -9.33 13.87 -0.91
N PHE A 44 -8.27 13.28 -0.34
CA PHE A 44 -7.96 11.86 -0.51
C PHE A 44 -9.15 10.99 -0.07
N ILE A 45 -9.74 11.25 1.11
CA ILE A 45 -10.91 10.53 1.61
C ILE A 45 -12.09 10.65 0.64
N LYS A 46 -12.39 11.84 0.14
CA LYS A 46 -13.51 12.02 -0.82
C LYS A 46 -13.27 11.21 -2.09
N ARG A 47 -12.10 11.39 -2.69
CA ARG A 47 -11.76 10.77 -3.98
C ARG A 47 -11.61 9.26 -3.90
N VAL A 48 -11.16 8.73 -2.77
CA VAL A 48 -10.98 7.29 -2.62
C VAL A 48 -12.32 6.55 -2.49
N LEU A 49 -13.37 7.23 -2.01
CA LEU A 49 -14.73 6.68 -1.98
C LEU A 49 -15.37 6.61 -3.37
N GLU A 50 -14.85 7.36 -4.34
CA GLU A 50 -15.28 7.33 -5.74
C GLU A 50 -14.63 6.18 -6.53
N LEU A 51 -13.64 5.49 -5.95
CA LEU A 51 -12.99 4.36 -6.62
C LEU A 51 -13.97 3.19 -6.77
N PRO A 52 -14.03 2.57 -7.97
CA PRO A 52 -14.82 1.38 -8.18
C PRO A 52 -14.26 0.22 -7.34
N PHE A 53 -15.14 -0.72 -7.01
CA PHE A 53 -14.71 -1.96 -6.36
C PHE A 53 -13.70 -2.69 -7.25
N SER A 54 -12.56 -3.06 -6.66
CA SER A 54 -11.51 -3.81 -7.32
C SER A 54 -10.97 -4.90 -6.41
N GLY A 55 -10.69 -6.07 -6.98
CA GLY A 55 -9.98 -7.15 -6.28
C GLY A 55 -8.54 -6.79 -5.94
N SER A 56 -7.95 -5.82 -6.63
CA SER A 56 -6.55 -5.42 -6.53
C SER A 56 -6.27 -4.30 -5.52
N LEU A 57 -7.30 -3.72 -4.91
CA LEU A 57 -7.16 -2.71 -3.86
C LEU A 57 -7.75 -3.23 -2.55
N VAL A 58 -7.18 -2.81 -1.42
CA VAL A 58 -7.81 -3.06 -0.12
C VAL A 58 -9.12 -2.29 -0.06
N LYS A 59 -10.23 -3.00 0.19
CA LYS A 59 -11.56 -2.42 0.18
C LYS A 59 -11.72 -1.40 1.30
N ILE A 60 -12.41 -0.32 0.99
CA ILE A 60 -12.86 0.67 1.98
C ILE A 60 -14.28 0.30 2.39
N GLU A 61 -14.47 0.13 3.70
CA GLU A 61 -15.77 -0.18 4.30
C GLU A 61 -16.54 1.09 4.67
N GLY A 62 -15.85 2.20 4.89
CA GLY A 62 -16.50 3.49 5.11
C GLY A 62 -15.56 4.56 5.65
N ILE A 63 -16.17 5.62 6.15
CA ILE A 63 -15.52 6.73 6.82
C ILE A 63 -16.10 6.92 8.22
N TRP A 64 -15.28 7.47 9.11
CA TRP A 64 -15.73 7.98 10.39
C TRP A 64 -15.22 9.40 10.52
N ILE A 65 -16.06 10.30 11.03
CA ILE A 65 -15.79 11.73 11.13
C ILE A 65 -16.00 12.12 12.58
N ASP A 66 -15.01 12.77 13.18
CA ASP A 66 -15.16 13.48 14.44
C ASP A 66 -14.79 14.97 14.24
N PRO A 67 -14.98 15.84 15.25
CA PRO A 67 -14.72 17.28 15.10
C PRO A 67 -13.27 17.65 14.74
N ALA A 68 -12.29 16.79 15.03
CA ALA A 68 -10.86 17.07 14.84
C ALA A 68 -10.23 16.28 13.69
N HIS A 69 -10.75 15.09 13.37
CA HIS A 69 -10.12 14.13 12.47
C HIS A 69 -11.14 13.39 11.60
N ASN A 70 -10.70 13.08 10.37
CA ASN A 70 -11.41 12.18 9.47
C ASN A 70 -10.67 10.84 9.38
N TYR A 71 -11.39 9.75 9.51
CA TYR A 71 -10.86 8.39 9.51
C TYR A 71 -11.38 7.60 8.32
N LEU A 72 -10.51 6.80 7.74
CA LEU A 72 -10.83 5.86 6.68
C LEU A 72 -10.81 4.44 7.25
N LEU A 73 -11.89 3.69 7.04
CA LEU A 73 -12.04 2.33 7.53
C LEU A 73 -11.85 1.35 6.38
N TYR A 74 -10.76 0.62 6.42
CA TYR A 74 -10.46 -0.45 5.47
C TYR A 74 -11.02 -1.78 5.97
N GLU A 75 -11.30 -2.69 5.04
CA GLU A 75 -11.60 -4.08 5.36
C GLU A 75 -10.47 -4.69 6.19
N TYR A 76 -10.84 -5.46 7.22
CA TYR A 76 -9.87 -6.37 7.82
C TYR A 76 -9.76 -7.63 6.99
N MET A 77 -8.54 -8.02 6.66
CA MET A 77 -8.26 -9.26 5.92
C MET A 77 -7.02 -9.97 6.47
N ILE A 78 -7.09 -11.30 6.51
CA ILE A 78 -5.91 -12.13 6.80
C ILE A 78 -5.01 -12.11 5.56
N CYS A 79 -3.81 -11.59 5.73
CA CYS A 79 -2.84 -11.43 4.65
C CYS A 79 -1.40 -11.48 5.18
N GLU A 80 -0.46 -11.68 4.26
CA GLU A 80 0.97 -11.43 4.46
C GLU A 80 1.45 -10.39 3.43
N THR A 81 2.70 -9.92 3.54
CA THR A 81 3.28 -9.05 2.50
C THR A 81 3.84 -9.91 1.37
N LEU A 82 3.86 -9.39 0.14
CA LEU A 82 4.52 -10.04 -0.99
C LEU A 82 5.99 -10.32 -0.67
N ARG A 83 6.66 -9.42 0.05
CA ARG A 83 8.01 -9.61 0.57
C ARG A 83 8.12 -10.88 1.41
N ALA A 84 7.28 -11.03 2.43
CA ALA A 84 7.27 -12.20 3.30
C ALA A 84 7.02 -13.49 2.50
N LYS A 85 6.14 -13.43 1.49
CA LYS A 85 5.82 -14.57 0.64
C LYS A 85 6.98 -15.06 -0.21
N ILE A 86 7.78 -14.13 -0.76
CA ILE A 86 8.91 -14.48 -1.65
C ILE A 86 10.19 -14.79 -0.90
N THR A 87 10.36 -14.26 0.32
CA THR A 87 11.57 -14.49 1.14
C THR A 87 11.35 -15.49 2.25
N ASP A 88 10.65 -16.60 1.99
CA ASP A 88 10.44 -17.67 2.98
C ASP A 88 11.78 -18.39 3.32
N VAL A 89 12.70 -17.65 3.92
CA VAL A 89 13.85 -18.08 4.69
C VAL A 89 13.36 -18.15 6.13
N GLN A 90 13.03 -19.36 6.61
CA GLN A 90 12.72 -19.52 8.03
C GLN A 90 13.99 -19.31 8.88
N PRO A 91 13.88 -18.63 10.04
CA PRO A 91 14.93 -18.64 11.07
C PRO A 91 15.17 -20.03 11.70
N THR A 92 14.26 -20.98 11.46
CA THR A 92 14.27 -22.32 12.03
C THR A 92 14.27 -23.33 10.90
N GLY A 93 15.32 -24.15 10.79
CA GLY A 93 15.61 -25.08 9.67
C GLY A 93 14.61 -26.23 9.43
N ALA A 94 13.31 -26.01 9.61
CA ALA A 94 12.25 -26.94 9.23
C ALA A 94 11.66 -26.53 7.88
N SER A 95 12.05 -27.26 6.83
CA SER A 95 11.53 -27.13 5.48
C SER A 95 10.02 -27.41 5.45
N ARG A 96 9.19 -26.36 5.44
CA ARG A 96 7.91 -26.46 4.71
C ARG A 96 8.28 -26.63 3.25
N LYS A 97 7.75 -27.65 2.58
CA LYS A 97 7.92 -27.87 1.13
C LYS A 97 7.84 -26.51 0.44
N SER A 98 8.99 -26.01 -0.04
CA SER A 98 9.10 -24.76 -0.77
C SER A 98 8.06 -24.81 -1.86
N ASP A 99 7.03 -23.99 -1.70
CA ASP A 99 5.94 -23.90 -2.66
C ASP A 99 6.47 -23.02 -3.79
N THR A 100 7.43 -23.57 -4.56
CA THR A 100 8.27 -22.86 -5.53
C THR A 100 7.41 -21.88 -6.31
N LEU A 101 7.85 -20.62 -6.35
CA LEU A 101 7.12 -19.56 -7.02
C LEU A 101 7.14 -19.82 -8.53
N THR A 102 6.10 -20.46 -9.03
CA THR A 102 5.99 -20.80 -10.45
C THR A 102 5.79 -19.54 -11.29
N ALA A 103 6.21 -19.57 -12.56
CA ALA A 103 5.95 -18.47 -13.50
C ALA A 103 4.46 -18.11 -13.57
N SER A 104 3.56 -19.09 -13.40
CA SER A 104 2.13 -18.86 -13.32
C SER A 104 1.74 -18.03 -12.10
N LYS A 105 2.25 -18.37 -10.89
CA LYS A 105 2.01 -17.58 -9.67
C LYS A 105 2.54 -16.16 -9.81
N VAL A 106 3.75 -15.98 -10.34
CA VAL A 106 4.34 -14.65 -10.60
C VAL A 106 3.43 -13.84 -11.53
N LYS A 107 3.00 -14.44 -12.65
CA LYS A 107 2.08 -13.81 -13.59
C LYS A 107 0.79 -13.35 -12.92
N HIS A 108 0.18 -14.20 -12.08
CA HIS A 108 -1.05 -13.86 -11.36
C HIS A 108 -0.85 -12.68 -10.41
N PHE A 109 0.20 -12.70 -9.58
CA PHE A 109 0.51 -11.58 -8.68
C PHE A 109 0.69 -10.28 -9.44
N PHE A 110 1.42 -10.32 -10.56
CA PHE A 110 1.74 -9.14 -11.31
C PHE A 110 0.53 -8.57 -12.08
N LEU A 111 -0.38 -9.44 -12.54
CA LEU A 111 -1.65 -9.00 -13.12
C LEU A 111 -2.48 -8.22 -12.11
N ASP A 112 -2.63 -8.73 -10.88
CA ASP A 112 -3.36 -8.04 -9.82
C ASP A 112 -2.75 -6.67 -9.51
N ILE A 113 -1.41 -6.61 -9.36
CA ILE A 113 -0.67 -5.38 -9.06
C ILE A 113 -0.83 -4.35 -10.19
N ILE A 114 -0.66 -4.75 -11.46
CA ILE A 114 -0.80 -3.85 -12.61
C ILE A 114 -2.23 -3.29 -12.69
N GLN A 115 -3.26 -4.14 -12.53
CA GLN A 115 -4.65 -3.71 -12.52
C GLN A 115 -4.92 -2.69 -11.40
N GLY A 116 -4.32 -2.91 -10.23
CA GLY A 116 -4.39 -1.95 -9.12
C GLY A 116 -3.76 -0.60 -9.47
N ILE A 117 -2.56 -0.59 -10.04
CA ILE A 117 -1.86 0.65 -10.43
C ILE A 117 -2.59 1.38 -11.56
N GLU A 118 -3.07 0.67 -12.57
CA GLU A 118 -3.87 1.23 -13.67
C GLU A 118 -5.14 1.91 -13.14
N LEU A 119 -5.83 1.26 -12.20
CA LEU A 119 -6.98 1.85 -11.54
C LEU A 119 -6.62 3.12 -10.74
N LEU A 120 -5.52 3.09 -9.98
CA LEU A 120 -5.07 4.27 -9.25
C LEU A 120 -4.75 5.43 -10.21
N HIS A 121 -4.02 5.17 -11.29
CA HIS A 121 -3.61 6.18 -12.27
C HIS A 121 -4.82 6.81 -12.97
N SER A 122 -5.80 6.01 -13.38
CA SER A 122 -7.02 6.49 -14.06
C SER A 122 -7.89 7.39 -13.16
N TYR A 123 -7.77 7.27 -11.85
CA TYR A 123 -8.47 8.12 -10.88
C TYR A 123 -7.56 9.19 -10.26
N GLY A 124 -6.37 9.44 -10.78
CA GLY A 124 -5.51 10.54 -10.31
C GLY A 124 -4.82 10.26 -8.97
N PHE A 125 -4.57 8.99 -8.66
CA PHE A 125 -3.74 8.56 -7.54
C PHE A 125 -2.37 8.06 -8.03
N LEU A 126 -1.39 8.08 -7.12
CA LEU A 126 -0.04 7.54 -7.32
C LEU A 126 0.40 6.76 -6.08
N HIS A 127 1.39 5.88 -6.22
CA HIS A 127 1.82 4.99 -5.15
C HIS A 127 3.32 5.15 -4.78
N PRO A 128 3.73 6.28 -4.16
CA PRO A 128 5.13 6.62 -3.77
C PRO A 128 5.72 5.77 -2.62
N GLY A 129 5.30 4.53 -2.51
CA GLY A 129 5.89 3.53 -1.63
C GLY A 129 5.66 2.11 -2.15
N LEU A 130 5.30 1.97 -3.44
CA LEU A 130 5.07 0.69 -4.07
C LEU A 130 6.33 -0.16 -3.95
N SER A 131 6.21 -1.29 -3.27
CA SER A 131 7.31 -2.21 -2.97
C SER A 131 6.72 -3.55 -2.53
N THR A 132 7.50 -4.63 -2.58
CA THR A 132 7.06 -5.94 -2.09
C THR A 132 6.64 -5.92 -0.61
N LYS A 133 7.17 -4.99 0.18
CA LYS A 133 6.83 -4.75 1.59
C LYS A 133 5.46 -4.10 1.79
N LYS A 134 4.92 -3.43 0.77
CA LYS A 134 3.64 -2.70 0.79
C LYS A 134 2.60 -3.26 -0.19
N ILE A 135 2.79 -4.49 -0.64
CA ILE A 135 1.80 -5.25 -1.39
C ILE A 135 1.33 -6.38 -0.48
N LEU A 136 0.02 -6.50 -0.26
CA LEU A 136 -0.57 -7.53 0.57
C LEU A 136 -1.01 -8.71 -0.27
N ILE A 137 -0.83 -9.92 0.23
CA ILE A 137 -1.31 -11.16 -0.39
C ILE A 137 -2.33 -11.78 0.54
N THR A 138 -3.54 -11.97 0.03
CA THR A 138 -4.61 -12.66 0.76
C THR A 138 -4.34 -14.17 0.84
N LYS A 139 -5.04 -14.87 1.75
CA LYS A 139 -4.99 -16.34 1.82
C LYS A 139 -5.34 -17.07 0.52
N HIS A 140 -5.99 -16.38 -0.42
CA HIS A 140 -6.38 -16.91 -1.73
C HIS A 140 -5.36 -16.60 -2.84
N GLY A 141 -4.22 -15.99 -2.50
CA GLY A 141 -3.17 -15.63 -3.48
C GLY A 141 -3.45 -14.37 -4.29
N VAL A 142 -4.46 -13.58 -3.92
CA VAL A 142 -4.78 -12.30 -4.57
C VAL A 142 -3.91 -11.19 -3.98
N CYS A 143 -3.26 -10.40 -4.83
CA CYS A 143 -2.49 -9.23 -4.40
C CYS A 143 -3.38 -7.99 -4.28
N LYS A 144 -3.18 -7.21 -3.21
CA LYS A 144 -3.91 -5.97 -2.95
C LYS A 144 -2.97 -4.81 -2.60
N LEU A 145 -3.23 -3.66 -3.20
CA LEU A 145 -2.51 -2.41 -2.95
C LEU A 145 -3.21 -1.57 -1.86
N TYR A 146 -2.41 -0.81 -1.12
CA TYR A 146 -2.83 0.13 -0.09
C TYR A 146 -1.74 1.19 0.09
N ASP A 147 -1.97 2.24 0.89
CA ASP A 147 -0.94 3.27 1.16
C ASP A 147 -0.54 4.13 -0.07
N PHE A 148 -1.47 4.29 -1.00
CA PHE A 148 -1.38 5.26 -2.11
C PHE A 148 -1.86 6.65 -1.68
N CYS A 149 -1.70 7.64 -2.56
CA CYS A 149 -2.03 9.04 -2.29
C CYS A 149 -2.53 9.76 -3.55
N LEU A 150 -3.06 10.96 -3.38
CA LEU A 150 -3.38 11.85 -4.49
C LEU A 150 -2.13 12.16 -5.30
N SER A 151 -2.25 12.23 -6.63
CA SER A 151 -1.11 12.42 -7.53
C SER A 151 -0.29 13.67 -7.20
N TYR A 152 -0.92 14.78 -6.86
CA TYR A 152 -0.26 16.04 -6.51
C TYR A 152 0.36 16.06 -5.11
N ASP A 153 0.06 15.08 -4.25
CA ASP A 153 0.71 14.90 -2.95
C ASP A 153 1.93 13.99 -3.02
N ALA A 154 2.12 13.27 -4.14
CA ALA A 154 3.13 12.21 -4.26
C ALA A 154 4.57 12.72 -4.09
N SER A 155 4.94 13.82 -4.75
CA SER A 155 6.27 14.44 -4.62
C SER A 155 6.59 14.87 -3.18
N LYS A 156 5.60 15.42 -2.47
CA LYS A 156 5.75 15.79 -1.05
C LYS A 156 5.95 14.56 -0.18
N ILE A 157 5.17 13.51 -0.43
CA ILE A 157 5.30 12.23 0.28
C ILE A 157 6.69 11.60 0.07
N VAL A 158 7.24 11.67 -1.15
CA VAL A 158 8.61 11.24 -1.42
C VAL A 158 9.60 12.04 -0.58
N ALA A 159 9.49 13.38 -0.57
CA ALA A 159 10.38 14.25 0.20
C ALA A 159 10.35 13.93 1.71
N LEU A 160 9.18 13.58 2.26
CA LEU A 160 9.03 13.16 3.66
C LEU A 160 9.64 11.78 3.94
N LYS A 161 9.50 10.84 3.00
CA LYS A 161 9.99 9.46 3.16
C LYS A 161 11.49 9.32 2.94
N LYS A 162 12.07 10.10 2.02
CA LYS A 162 13.46 9.99 1.57
C LYS A 162 14.47 10.03 2.74
N PRO A 163 14.40 10.95 3.72
CA PRO A 163 15.31 10.96 4.87
C PRO A 163 15.27 9.69 5.72
N GLN A 164 14.14 8.98 5.75
CA GLN A 164 13.93 7.78 6.57
C GLN A 164 14.35 6.48 5.87
N THR A 165 14.54 6.54 4.56
CA THR A 165 14.76 5.38 3.68
C THR A 165 16.14 5.42 3.00
N MET A 166 17.01 6.34 3.44
CA MET A 166 18.40 6.51 2.98
C MET A 166 19.28 5.24 3.08
N SER A 167 18.78 4.13 3.63
CA SER A 167 19.48 2.85 3.68
C SER A 167 19.36 1.99 2.41
N SER A 168 18.49 2.33 1.44
CA SER A 168 18.32 1.58 0.18
C SER A 168 18.19 2.52 -1.02
N LEU A 169 19.18 2.51 -1.91
CA LEU A 169 19.20 3.33 -3.13
C LEU A 169 18.10 2.92 -4.14
N ASN A 170 17.51 1.73 -3.99
CA ASN A 170 16.53 1.17 -4.94
C ASN A 170 15.07 1.48 -4.58
N ASP A 171 14.82 2.20 -3.48
CA ASP A 171 13.45 2.44 -2.98
C ASP A 171 12.68 3.51 -3.79
N PHE A 172 13.35 4.27 -4.65
CA PHE A 172 12.75 5.35 -5.45
C PHE A 172 13.23 5.35 -6.90
N ALA A 173 12.36 5.83 -7.79
CA ALA A 173 12.74 6.18 -9.16
C ALA A 173 13.83 7.27 -9.17
N PRO A 174 14.71 7.34 -10.19
CA PRO A 174 15.78 8.33 -10.23
C PRO A 174 15.29 9.78 -10.10
N GLU A 175 14.21 10.15 -10.79
CA GLU A 175 13.61 11.48 -10.69
C GLU A 175 13.07 11.78 -9.28
N ALA A 176 12.54 10.76 -8.59
CA ALA A 176 12.08 10.87 -7.21
C ALA A 176 13.25 11.00 -6.23
N LEU A 177 14.32 10.24 -6.47
CA LEU A 177 15.51 10.26 -5.63
C LEU A 177 16.29 11.57 -5.77
N PHE A 178 16.52 12.06 -6.99
CA PHE A 178 17.40 13.20 -7.24
C PHE A 178 16.66 14.54 -7.30
N ARG A 179 15.40 14.56 -7.74
CA ARG A 179 14.65 15.80 -7.96
C ARG A 179 13.37 15.92 -7.12
N ASN A 180 13.07 14.94 -6.28
CA ASN A 180 11.80 14.85 -5.54
C ASN A 180 10.56 14.95 -6.46
N GLU A 181 10.69 14.52 -7.71
CA GLU A 181 9.59 14.46 -8.67
C GLU A 181 8.95 13.08 -8.59
N TYR A 182 7.62 13.00 -8.53
CA TYR A 182 6.93 11.71 -8.59
C TYR A 182 5.78 11.75 -9.58
N THR A 183 5.77 10.78 -10.49
CA THR A 183 4.77 10.68 -11.56
C THR A 183 4.31 9.23 -11.74
N GLN A 184 3.38 9.00 -12.67
CA GLN A 184 3.02 7.64 -13.10
C GLN A 184 4.24 6.85 -13.60
N LYS A 185 5.25 7.50 -14.18
CA LYS A 185 6.49 6.85 -14.64
C LYS A 185 7.36 6.38 -13.46
N SER A 186 7.27 7.07 -12.33
CA SER A 186 7.92 6.67 -11.08
C SER A 186 7.26 5.43 -10.46
N ASP A 187 5.94 5.29 -10.58
CA ASP A 187 5.24 4.03 -10.24
C ASP A 187 5.65 2.89 -11.18
N VAL A 188 5.84 3.15 -12.48
CA VAL A 188 6.33 2.15 -13.45
C VAL A 188 7.75 1.67 -13.10
N TRP A 189 8.63 2.57 -12.67
CA TRP A 189 9.94 2.19 -12.14
C TRP A 189 9.80 1.27 -10.93
N SER A 190 8.98 1.66 -9.96
CA SER A 190 8.72 0.87 -8.74
C SER A 190 8.15 -0.51 -9.06
N LEU A 191 7.27 -0.62 -10.07
CA LEU A 191 6.78 -1.90 -10.59
C LEU A 191 7.92 -2.78 -11.12
N ALA A 192 8.84 -2.21 -11.89
CA ALA A 192 10.00 -2.96 -12.41
C ALA A 192 10.87 -3.50 -11.26
N VAL A 193 11.09 -2.71 -10.21
CA VAL A 193 11.80 -3.15 -9.00
C VAL A 193 11.05 -4.29 -8.30
N VAL A 194 9.71 -4.18 -8.13
CA VAL A 194 8.88 -5.25 -7.55
C VAL A 194 8.98 -6.53 -8.38
N LEU A 195 8.92 -6.44 -9.72
CA LEU A 195 9.05 -7.61 -10.59
C LEU A 195 10.41 -8.27 -10.41
N TRP A 196 11.47 -7.46 -10.41
CA TRP A 196 12.83 -7.93 -10.23
C TRP A 196 12.99 -8.63 -8.87
N GLU A 197 12.51 -8.05 -7.76
CA GLU A 197 12.53 -8.67 -6.43
C GLU A 197 11.77 -10.01 -6.43
N VAL A 198 10.61 -10.08 -7.10
CA VAL A 198 9.83 -11.32 -7.17
C VAL A 198 10.56 -12.41 -7.97
N LEU A 199 11.21 -12.06 -9.07
CA LEU A 199 11.97 -12.98 -9.91
C LEU A 199 13.30 -13.39 -9.26
N SER A 200 13.87 -12.54 -8.41
CA SER A 200 15.12 -12.79 -7.67
C SER A 200 14.91 -13.53 -6.34
N ALA A 201 13.67 -13.92 -6.02
CA ALA A 201 13.29 -14.46 -4.69
C ALA A 201 13.62 -13.52 -3.53
N GLY A 202 13.54 -12.21 -3.77
CA GLY A 202 13.74 -11.16 -2.79
C GLY A 202 15.21 -10.86 -2.47
N MET A 203 16.12 -11.14 -3.40
CA MET A 203 17.43 -10.46 -3.44
C MET A 203 17.26 -9.00 -3.85
#